data_AF-A0AAU2U527-F1
#
_entry.id   AF-A0AAU2U527-F1
#
_cell.length_a   1.000
_cell.length_b   1.000
_cell.length_c   1.000
_cell.angle_alpha   90.00
_cell.angle_beta   90.00
_cell.angle_gamma   90.00
#
_symmetry.space_group_name_H-M   'P 1'
#
loop_
_entity.id
_entity.type
_entity.pdbx_description
1 polymer ?
#
loop_
_entity_poly.entity_id
_entity_poly.type
_entity_poly.pdbx_seq_one_letter_code
_entity_poly.pdbx_strand_id
1 'polypeptide(L)'
;MPDTTTARPYPPGSPLAFLLEMAADAYGPKETEQREDAETAAAHHIYAAYPHTLAQAVEAADWQASPATERGGQHFKPSAAASLDGGLWLHHTLEHDGATDVLTLIVPCTCGRYTDITLDGEEMLLELLAELAPTHGRSVHDDPTADCHSVPAAPALDGPR
;
A
#
# COMPACT_ATOMS: atom_id res chain seq x y z
N MET A 1 -12.30 10.12 -36.39
CA MET A 1 -13.05 9.73 -35.17
C MET A 1 -13.30 8.25 -35.27
N PRO A 2 -12.73 7.38 -34.41
CA PRO A 2 -13.14 5.99 -34.39
C PRO A 2 -14.30 5.81 -33.40
N ASP A 3 -15.32 5.10 -33.88
CA ASP A 3 -16.52 4.68 -33.18
C ASP A 3 -16.22 3.89 -31.90
N THR A 4 -16.77 4.35 -30.78
CA THR A 4 -16.87 3.58 -29.55
C THR A 4 -17.89 2.46 -29.77
N THR A 5 -17.42 1.28 -30.17
CA THR A 5 -18.26 0.08 -30.20
C THR A 5 -18.59 -0.29 -28.76
N THR A 6 -19.80 0.04 -28.33
CA THR A 6 -20.36 -0.42 -27.06
C THR A 6 -20.51 -1.93 -27.14
N ALA A 7 -19.55 -2.67 -26.58
CA ALA A 7 -19.63 -4.13 -26.50
C ALA A 7 -20.91 -4.51 -25.74
N ARG A 8 -21.84 -5.17 -26.43
CA ARG A 8 -23.07 -5.66 -25.83
C ARG A 8 -22.69 -6.80 -24.87
N PRO A 9 -23.08 -6.74 -23.58
CA PRO A 9 -22.78 -7.82 -22.65
C PRO A 9 -23.35 -9.15 -23.18
N TYR A 10 -22.55 -10.22 -23.14
CA TYR A 10 -23.01 -11.54 -23.55
C TYR A 10 -24.07 -12.06 -22.57
N PRO A 11 -25.08 -12.82 -23.02
CA PRO A 11 -26.02 -13.47 -22.13
C PRO A 11 -25.28 -14.39 -21.13
N PRO A 12 -25.62 -14.35 -19.83
CA PRO A 12 -25.10 -15.30 -18.85
C PRO A 12 -25.39 -16.74 -19.30
N GLY A 13 -24.37 -17.60 -19.31
CA GLY A 13 -24.50 -19.00 -19.76
C GLY A 13 -24.37 -19.24 -21.27
N SER A 14 -24.06 -18.22 -22.09
CA SER A 14 -23.69 -18.45 -23.49
C SER A 14 -22.32 -19.17 -23.60
N PRO A 15 -22.08 -19.97 -24.66
CA PRO A 15 -20.78 -20.61 -24.88
C PRO A 15 -19.61 -19.60 -24.89
N LEU A 16 -19.82 -18.38 -25.38
CA LEU A 16 -18.80 -17.35 -25.38
C LEU A 16 -18.55 -16.77 -23.98
N ALA A 17 -19.58 -16.56 -23.17
CA ALA A 17 -19.41 -16.18 -21.76
C ALA A 17 -18.59 -17.24 -20.99
N PHE A 18 -18.89 -18.52 -21.22
CA PHE A 18 -18.14 -19.64 -20.63
C PHE A 18 -16.68 -19.71 -21.12
N LEU A 19 -16.43 -19.49 -22.41
CA LEU A 19 -15.07 -19.42 -22.95
C LEU A 19 -14.28 -18.22 -22.39
N LEU A 20 -14.94 -17.09 -22.17
CA LEU A 20 -14.32 -15.90 -21.57
C LEU A 20 -14.03 -16.10 -20.08
N GLU A 21 -14.91 -16.78 -19.34
CA GLU A 21 -14.68 -17.18 -17.95
C GLU A 21 -13.50 -18.16 -17.83
N MET A 22 -13.47 -19.21 -18.68
CA MET A 22 -12.33 -20.12 -18.74
C MET A 22 -11.03 -19.42 -19.13
N ALA A 23 -11.09 -18.45 -20.05
CA ALA A 23 -9.92 -17.66 -20.41
C ALA A 23 -9.48 -16.76 -19.24
N ALA A 24 -10.41 -16.15 -18.50
CA ALA A 24 -10.07 -15.38 -17.31
C ALA A 24 -9.40 -16.24 -16.23
N ASP A 25 -9.88 -17.46 -16.00
CA ASP A 25 -9.26 -18.40 -15.06
C ASP A 25 -7.92 -18.94 -15.55
N ALA A 26 -7.77 -19.16 -16.86
CA ALA A 26 -6.54 -19.71 -17.45
C ALA A 26 -5.43 -18.67 -17.64
N TYR A 27 -5.79 -17.39 -17.81
CA TYR A 27 -4.88 -16.30 -18.14
C TYR A 27 -4.86 -15.17 -17.10
N GLY A 28 -5.66 -15.24 -16.04
CA GLY A 28 -5.55 -14.35 -14.90
C GLY A 28 -4.27 -14.66 -14.09
N PRO A 29 -3.56 -13.64 -13.58
CA PRO A 29 -2.36 -13.88 -12.79
C PRO A 29 -2.74 -14.69 -11.55
N LYS A 30 -2.05 -15.81 -11.36
CA LYS A 30 -2.33 -16.73 -10.25
C LYS A 30 -2.01 -16.03 -8.93
N GLU A 31 -2.64 -16.44 -7.83
CA GLU A 31 -2.37 -15.83 -6.51
C GLU A 31 -0.89 -15.78 -6.16
N THR A 32 -0.11 -16.81 -6.52
CA THR A 32 1.34 -16.84 -6.32
C THR A 32 2.05 -15.76 -7.13
N GLU A 33 1.70 -15.59 -8.40
CA GLU A 33 2.25 -14.54 -9.28
C GLU A 33 1.90 -13.15 -8.75
N GLN A 34 0.66 -12.94 -8.29
CA GLN A 34 0.26 -11.68 -7.65
C GLN A 34 1.07 -11.36 -6.39
N ARG A 35 1.44 -12.38 -5.61
CA ARG A 35 2.28 -12.18 -4.43
C ARG A 35 3.71 -11.83 -4.82
N GLU A 36 4.30 -12.60 -5.73
CA GLU A 36 5.65 -12.35 -6.24
C GLU A 36 5.78 -10.96 -6.88
N ASP A 37 4.77 -10.54 -7.65
CA ASP A 37 4.69 -9.22 -8.25
C ASP A 37 4.58 -8.11 -7.19
N ALA A 38 3.75 -8.31 -6.15
CA ALA A 38 3.58 -7.33 -5.08
C ALA A 38 4.86 -7.17 -4.22
N GLU A 39 5.53 -8.27 -3.87
CA GLU A 39 6.84 -8.25 -3.19
C GLU A 39 7.88 -7.52 -4.03
N THR A 40 7.95 -7.85 -5.33
CA THR A 40 8.89 -7.22 -6.27
C THR A 40 8.60 -5.73 -6.43
N ALA A 41 7.34 -5.35 -6.57
CA ALA A 41 6.92 -3.96 -6.69
C ALA A 41 7.26 -3.15 -5.45
N ALA A 42 7.00 -3.69 -4.26
CA ALA A 42 7.32 -3.03 -3.00
C ALA A 42 8.83 -2.81 -2.83
N ALA A 43 9.64 -3.85 -3.07
CA ALA A 43 11.10 -3.77 -3.03
C ALA A 43 11.65 -2.76 -4.06
N HIS A 44 11.11 -2.78 -5.28
CA HIS A 44 11.49 -1.83 -6.31
C HIS A 44 11.11 -0.38 -5.96
N HIS A 45 9.92 -0.18 -5.40
CA HIS A 45 9.44 1.14 -4.98
C HIS A 45 10.36 1.74 -3.92
N ILE A 46 10.71 0.99 -2.86
CA ILE A 46 11.63 1.51 -1.84
C ILE A 46 13.03 1.77 -2.40
N TYR A 47 13.51 0.94 -3.33
CA TYR A 47 14.80 1.16 -3.99
C TYR A 47 14.81 2.46 -4.81
N ALA A 48 13.71 2.77 -5.49
CA ALA A 48 13.60 3.95 -6.34
C ALA A 48 13.32 5.24 -5.55
N ALA A 49 12.38 5.20 -4.59
CA ALA A 49 11.88 6.39 -3.89
C ALA A 49 12.57 6.66 -2.54
N TYR A 50 13.24 5.66 -1.95
CA TYR A 50 13.90 5.74 -0.63
C TYR A 50 15.33 5.15 -0.66
N PRO A 51 16.18 5.57 -1.62
CA PRO A 51 17.47 4.91 -1.90
C PRO A 51 18.50 5.02 -0.77
N HIS A 52 18.39 6.06 0.07
CA HIS A 52 19.35 6.36 1.12
C HIS A 52 18.85 5.97 2.52
N THR A 53 17.61 5.51 2.63
CA THR A 53 16.94 5.14 3.88
C THR A 53 16.44 3.70 3.80
N LEU A 54 15.19 3.47 3.39
CA LEU A 54 14.54 2.16 3.43
C LEU A 54 15.28 1.13 2.57
N ALA A 55 15.80 1.52 1.40
CA ALA A 55 16.56 0.63 0.54
C ALA A 55 17.86 0.09 1.17
N GLN A 56 18.37 0.75 2.22
CA GLN A 56 19.54 0.29 2.97
C GLN A 56 19.17 -0.62 4.16
N ALA A 57 17.91 -0.57 4.60
CA ALA A 57 17.45 -1.18 5.85
C ALA A 57 16.49 -2.36 5.65
N VAL A 58 15.81 -2.43 4.50
CA VAL A 58 14.80 -3.46 4.19
C VAL A 58 15.25 -4.21 2.94
N GLU A 59 15.41 -5.52 3.07
CA GLU A 59 15.76 -6.40 1.96
C GLU A 59 14.49 -6.86 1.22
N ALA A 60 14.65 -7.28 -0.03
CA ALA A 60 13.55 -7.82 -0.82
C ALA A 60 12.86 -9.03 -0.15
N ALA A 61 13.63 -9.82 0.63
CA ALA A 61 13.13 -10.99 1.33
C ALA A 61 12.33 -10.69 2.60
N ASP A 62 12.33 -9.44 3.08
CA ASP A 62 11.58 -9.03 4.28
C ASP A 62 10.09 -8.77 3.99
N TRP A 63 9.74 -8.59 2.71
CA TRP A 63 8.38 -8.37 2.26
C TRP A 63 7.56 -9.66 2.28
N GLN A 64 6.32 -9.54 2.74
CA GLN A 64 5.33 -10.61 2.72
C GLN A 64 4.10 -10.11 1.97
N ALA A 65 3.80 -10.70 0.82
CA ALA A 65 2.66 -10.30 0.02
C ALA A 65 1.34 -11.00 0.37
N SER A 66 0.26 -10.26 0.14
CA SER A 66 -1.11 -10.73 0.10
C SER A 66 -1.65 -10.60 -1.32
N PRO A 67 -2.36 -11.62 -1.85
CA PRO A 67 -2.94 -11.55 -3.18
C PRO A 67 -4.14 -10.60 -3.18
N ALA A 68 -4.66 -10.29 -4.37
CA ALA A 68 -5.93 -9.58 -4.47
C ALA A 68 -7.04 -10.38 -3.78
N THR A 69 -7.92 -9.71 -3.03
CA THR A 69 -9.06 -10.37 -2.38
C THR A 69 -10.33 -9.56 -2.56
N GLU A 70 -11.48 -10.23 -2.49
CA GLU A 70 -12.78 -9.57 -2.44
C GLU A 70 -13.46 -9.89 -1.11
N ARG A 71 -13.87 -8.85 -0.39
CA ARG A 71 -14.57 -9.01 0.90
C ARG A 71 -15.71 -8.01 1.00
N GLY A 72 -16.93 -8.50 1.15
CA GLY A 72 -18.12 -7.65 1.33
C GLY A 72 -18.41 -6.72 0.14
N GLY A 73 -18.06 -7.12 -1.08
CA GLY A 73 -18.22 -6.31 -2.30
C GLY A 73 -17.13 -5.25 -2.51
N GLN A 74 -16.09 -5.25 -1.69
CA GLN A 74 -14.91 -4.42 -1.86
C GLN A 74 -13.75 -5.26 -2.41
N HIS A 75 -13.12 -4.77 -3.47
CA HIS A 75 -11.93 -5.37 -4.07
C HIS A 75 -10.67 -4.76 -3.47
N PHE A 76 -9.82 -5.60 -2.90
CA PHE A 76 -8.51 -5.26 -2.39
C PHE A 76 -7.45 -5.68 -3.42
N LYS A 77 -6.55 -4.76 -3.75
CA LYS A 77 -5.42 -5.02 -4.64
C LYS A 77 -4.39 -5.92 -3.94
N PRO A 78 -3.52 -6.60 -4.70
CA PRO A 78 -2.33 -7.21 -4.13
C PRO A 78 -1.54 -6.16 -3.34
N SER A 79 -0.95 -6.58 -2.23
CA SER A 79 -0.18 -5.72 -1.35
C SER A 79 0.99 -6.48 -0.75
N ALA A 80 1.97 -5.76 -0.22
CA ALA A 80 3.06 -6.35 0.52
C ALA A 80 3.34 -5.57 1.81
N ALA A 81 3.79 -6.26 2.85
CA ALA A 81 4.19 -5.62 4.10
C ALA A 81 5.55 -6.11 4.57
N ALA A 82 6.32 -5.22 5.20
CA ALA A 82 7.61 -5.53 5.82
C ALA A 82 7.64 -5.00 7.26
N SER A 83 8.21 -5.77 8.19
CA SER A 83 8.39 -5.31 9.57
C SER A 83 9.69 -4.51 9.70
N LEU A 84 9.66 -3.41 10.44
CA LEU A 84 10.85 -2.61 10.78
C LEU A 84 11.31 -2.82 12.23
N ASP A 85 10.87 -3.93 12.86
CA ASP A 85 10.95 -4.13 14.31
C ASP A 85 10.27 -3.03 15.12
N GLY A 86 10.32 -3.13 16.46
CA GLY A 86 9.70 -2.14 17.36
C GLY A 86 8.16 -2.06 17.26
N GLY A 87 7.55 -2.97 16.50
CA GLY A 87 6.13 -2.94 16.16
C GLY A 87 5.80 -2.06 14.95
N LEU A 88 6.78 -1.48 14.25
CA LEU A 88 6.56 -0.68 13.04
C LEU A 88 6.47 -1.59 11.80
N TRP A 89 5.64 -1.19 10.85
CA TRP A 89 5.46 -1.91 9.59
C TRP A 89 5.41 -0.94 8.42
N LEU A 90 5.95 -1.37 7.29
CA LEU A 90 5.68 -0.79 5.98
C LEU A 90 4.58 -1.60 5.31
N HIS A 91 3.66 -0.91 4.66
CA HIS A 91 2.64 -1.51 3.82
C HIS A 91 2.66 -0.83 2.45
N HIS A 92 2.96 -1.61 1.42
CA HIS A 92 2.96 -1.21 0.03
C HIS A 92 1.68 -1.70 -0.67
N THR A 93 1.06 -0.81 -1.42
CA THR A 93 -0.11 -1.09 -2.25
C THR A 93 -0.04 -0.28 -3.53
N LEU A 94 -0.87 -0.63 -4.50
CA LEU A 94 -1.17 0.24 -5.63
C LEU A 94 -2.46 1.02 -5.38
N GLU A 95 -2.50 2.28 -5.82
CA GLU A 95 -3.74 3.05 -5.89
C GLU A 95 -4.79 2.37 -6.79
N HIS A 96 -6.01 2.90 -6.78
CA HIS A 96 -7.10 2.36 -7.58
C HIS A 96 -6.80 2.35 -9.10
N ASP A 97 -5.97 3.28 -9.56
CA ASP A 97 -5.49 3.37 -10.94
C ASP A 97 -4.55 2.22 -11.34
N GLY A 98 -4.01 1.49 -10.37
CA GLY A 98 -3.06 0.39 -10.56
C GLY A 98 -1.69 0.82 -11.08
N ALA A 99 -1.38 2.11 -11.07
CA ALA A 99 -0.14 2.67 -11.60
C ALA A 99 0.68 3.43 -10.55
N THR A 100 0.01 3.93 -9.51
CA THR A 100 0.66 4.71 -8.46
C THR A 100 0.97 3.83 -7.26
N ASP A 101 2.25 3.71 -6.93
CA ASP A 101 2.71 3.06 -5.71
C ASP A 101 2.38 3.91 -4.48
N VAL A 102 1.85 3.28 -3.44
CA VAL A 102 1.57 3.89 -2.15
C VAL A 102 2.31 3.13 -1.08
N LEU A 103 3.16 3.83 -0.34
CA LEU A 103 3.84 3.30 0.83
C LEU A 103 3.24 3.91 2.09
N THR A 104 2.77 3.07 3.00
CA THR A 104 2.20 3.48 4.29
C THR A 104 3.08 2.97 5.41
N LEU A 105 3.46 3.86 6.32
CA LEU A 105 4.10 3.51 7.58
C LEU A 105 3.03 3.32 8.65
N ILE A 106 2.95 2.11 9.21
CA ILE A 106 2.05 1.75 10.29
C ILE A 106 2.86 1.78 11.58
N VAL A 107 2.56 2.74 12.46
CA VAL A 107 3.35 2.97 13.69
C VAL A 107 2.51 2.73 14.95
N PRO A 108 3.11 2.11 15.98
CA PRO A 108 2.45 1.97 17.27
C PRO A 108 2.31 3.34 17.93
N CYS A 109 1.16 3.61 18.52
CA CYS A 109 0.92 4.81 19.30
C CYS A 109 1.11 4.53 20.80
N THR A 110 1.51 5.55 21.55
CA THR A 110 1.54 5.50 23.03
C THR A 110 0.15 5.21 23.64
N CYS A 111 -0.92 5.42 22.87
CA CYS A 111 -2.31 5.05 23.20
C CYS A 111 -2.59 3.53 23.22
N GLY A 112 -1.65 2.71 22.70
CA GLY A 112 -1.81 1.25 22.55
C GLY A 112 -2.55 0.82 21.28
N ARG A 113 -2.81 1.74 20.34
CA ARG A 113 -3.34 1.46 18.99
C ARG A 113 -2.26 1.72 17.94
N TYR A 114 -2.62 1.56 16.67
CA TYR A 114 -1.78 1.90 15.52
C TYR A 114 -2.30 3.14 14.82
N THR A 115 -1.41 3.85 14.14
CA THR A 115 -1.75 4.90 13.19
C THR A 115 -1.03 4.65 11.87
N ASP A 116 -1.68 5.01 10.78
CA ASP A 116 -1.24 4.74 9.42
C ASP A 116 -0.89 6.08 8.77
N ILE A 117 0.33 6.20 8.26
CA ILE A 117 0.86 7.42 7.68
C ILE A 117 1.35 7.11 6.27
N THR A 118 0.65 7.63 5.26
CA THR A 118 1.10 7.53 3.86
C THR A 118 2.34 8.38 3.68
N LEU A 119 3.41 7.77 3.14
CA LEU A 119 4.68 8.43 2.87
C LEU A 119 4.68 8.98 1.45
N ASP A 120 4.95 10.27 1.30
CA ASP A 120 5.08 10.96 0.01
C ASP A 120 6.55 11.07 -0.46
N GLY A 121 7.47 10.39 0.22
CA GLY A 121 8.88 10.34 -0.15
C GLY A 121 9.85 10.28 1.02
N GLU A 122 11.14 10.20 0.68
CA GLU A 122 12.24 10.00 1.62
C GLU A 122 12.40 11.14 2.63
N GLU A 123 12.17 12.38 2.23
CA GLU A 123 12.25 13.55 3.13
C GLU A 123 11.21 13.45 4.24
N MET A 124 9.95 13.15 3.89
CA MET A 124 8.86 12.96 4.86
C MET A 124 9.16 11.80 5.82
N LEU A 125 9.73 10.70 5.32
CA LEU A 125 10.14 9.59 6.18
C LEU A 125 11.17 10.05 7.23
N LEU A 126 12.18 10.81 6.83
CA LEU A 126 13.22 11.29 7.75
C LEU A 126 12.65 12.22 8.82
N GLU A 127 11.75 13.11 8.44
CA GLU A 127 11.03 13.99 9.38
C GLU A 127 10.23 13.17 10.40
N LEU A 128 9.43 12.21 9.93
CA LEU A 128 8.65 11.33 10.79
C LEU A 128 9.54 10.51 11.73
N LEU A 129 10.65 9.95 11.24
CA LEU A 129 11.58 9.19 12.09
C LEU A 129 12.23 10.08 13.16
N ALA A 130 12.51 11.35 12.85
CA ALA A 130 13.01 12.31 13.83
C ALA A 130 11.96 12.62 14.91
N GLU A 131 10.67 12.73 14.54
CA GLU A 131 9.56 12.91 15.48
C GLU A 131 9.31 11.67 16.36
N LEU A 132 9.51 10.47 15.82
CA LEU A 132 9.32 9.21 16.52
C LEU A 132 10.52 8.82 17.40
N ALA A 133 11.70 9.41 17.18
CA ALA A 133 12.91 9.05 17.92
C ALA A 133 12.79 9.25 19.44
N PRO A 134 12.24 10.37 19.98
CA PRO A 134 12.11 10.61 21.42
C PRO A 134 11.22 9.58 22.15
N THR A 135 10.33 8.92 21.43
CA THR A 135 9.34 7.96 21.96
C THR A 135 9.69 6.51 21.61
N HIS A 136 10.90 6.29 21.08
CA HIS A 136 11.40 5.00 20.64
C HIS A 136 10.49 4.36 19.58
N GLY A 137 10.13 5.12 18.54
CA GLY A 137 9.36 4.61 17.41
C GLY A 137 7.84 4.67 17.61
N ARG A 138 7.34 5.42 18.61
CA ARG A 138 5.90 5.48 18.90
C ARG A 138 5.29 6.84 18.59
N SER A 139 4.19 6.88 17.86
CA SER A 139 3.48 8.16 17.68
C SER A 139 2.85 8.62 19.00
N VAL A 140 2.81 9.94 19.18
CA VAL A 140 2.10 10.60 20.27
C VAL A 140 0.93 11.33 19.63
N HIS A 141 -0.28 11.17 20.17
CA HIS A 141 -1.34 12.12 19.89
C HIS A 141 -1.41 13.10 21.08
N ASP A 142 -1.52 14.39 20.79
CA ASP A 142 -1.73 15.42 21.81
C ASP A 142 -3.23 15.75 22.00
N ASP A 143 -4.08 15.25 21.11
CA ASP A 143 -5.53 15.49 21.14
C ASP A 143 -6.28 14.25 21.66
N PRO A 144 -6.92 14.32 22.85
CA PRO A 144 -7.71 13.23 23.41
C PRO A 144 -9.00 12.92 22.62
N THR A 145 -9.33 13.72 21.61
CA THR A 145 -10.46 13.51 20.68
C THR A 145 -10.04 12.97 19.32
N ALA A 146 -8.74 12.98 19.00
CA ALA A 146 -8.23 12.39 17.76
C ALA A 146 -8.16 10.86 17.89
N ASP A 147 -8.91 10.15 17.06
CA ASP A 147 -8.80 8.70 16.98
C ASP A 147 -7.44 8.34 16.38
N CYS A 148 -6.72 7.35 16.95
CA CYS A 148 -5.47 6.81 16.41
C CYS A 148 -5.68 6.27 14.96
N HIS A 149 -6.94 6.06 14.53
CA HIS A 149 -7.38 5.77 13.15
C HIS A 149 -7.44 6.97 12.18
N SER A 150 -7.25 8.19 12.66
CA SER A 150 -7.29 9.39 11.82
C SER A 150 -5.92 9.57 11.19
N VAL A 151 -5.82 9.34 9.88
CA VAL A 151 -4.65 9.72 9.08
C VAL A 151 -4.25 11.15 9.48
N PRO A 152 -3.06 11.39 10.03
CA PRO A 152 -2.57 12.75 10.15
C PRO A 152 -2.43 13.27 8.72
N ALA A 153 -3.18 14.30 8.36
CA ALA A 153 -2.79 15.09 7.20
C ALA A 153 -1.35 15.55 7.44
N ALA A 154 -0.50 15.42 6.42
CA ALA A 154 0.88 15.88 6.45
C ALA A 154 0.98 17.26 7.14
N PRO A 155 2.06 17.53 7.90
CA PRO A 155 2.23 18.82 8.55
C PRO A 155 2.06 19.94 7.52
N ALA A 156 1.16 20.88 7.82
CA ALA A 156 1.00 22.06 6.99
C ALA A 156 2.33 22.82 7.00
N LEU A 157 2.95 22.97 5.83
CA LEU A 157 4.14 23.80 5.64
C LEU A 157 3.81 25.23 6.11
N ASP A 158 4.23 25.58 7.32
CA ASP A 158 4.26 26.97 7.77
C ASP A 158 5.36 27.68 6.99
N GLY A 159 4.96 28.40 5.94
CA GLY A 159 5.86 29.21 5.13
C GLY A 159 6.54 30.32 5.94
N PRO A 160 7.76 30.74 5.57
CA PRO A 160 8.50 31.74 6.33
C PRO A 160 7.84 33.12 6.26
N ARG A 161 7.80 33.81 7.41
CA ARG A 161 7.46 35.23 7.55
C ARG A 161 8.60 36.14 7.14
#